data_AF-A0A7S8J1M9-F1
#
_entry.id   AF-A0A7S8J1M9-F1
#
_cell.length_a   1.000
_cell.length_b   1.000
_cell.length_c   1.000
_cell.angle_alpha   90.00
_cell.angle_beta   90.00
_cell.angle_gamma   90.00
#
_symmetry.space_group_name_H-M   'P 1'
#
loop_
_entity.id
_entity.type
_entity.pdbx_description
1 polymer ?
#
loop_
_entity_poly.entity_id
_entity_poly.type
_entity_poly.pdbx_seq_one_letter_code
_entity_poly.pdbx_strand_id
1 'polypeptide(L)'
;MRYLALFFLFLLPLPSYAGNIKDTDLISSNNFFLPPNTQQTIFIQARNSSDNQEVSLHDLGARLSAKGYQVVTDPDSAHYILLANIVYCNITKPDMPVEAMVASGYGSAFSSAMGAMQGLTSMASMAGPYGAMGGAAASMGLSAIQGISDLFSSSQSAPPMPDDVNYACIADVQITEQRTGQLPTGMKAGTGEEPGVYQTRLAADVHQKKLKEAEATLLLQQKLSAAVAGNF
;
A
#
# COMPACT_ATOMS: atom_id res chain seq x y z
N MET A 1 -52.48 -30.84 39.00
CA MET A 1 -52.26 -30.91 37.55
C MET A 1 -50.95 -30.18 37.24
N ARG A 2 -49.92 -30.88 36.76
CA ARG A 2 -48.59 -30.33 36.46
C ARG A 2 -48.44 -30.24 34.94
N TYR A 3 -48.33 -29.04 34.38
CA TYR A 3 -48.03 -28.84 32.96
C TYR A 3 -46.52 -28.68 32.78
N LEU A 4 -45.91 -29.67 32.12
CA LEU A 4 -44.53 -29.65 31.66
C LEU A 4 -44.51 -28.92 30.31
N ALA A 5 -44.05 -27.66 30.28
CA ALA A 5 -43.85 -26.92 29.04
C ALA A 5 -42.51 -27.33 28.41
N LEU A 6 -42.57 -28.12 27.34
CA LEU A 6 -41.41 -28.54 26.56
C LEU A 6 -41.07 -27.41 25.56
N PHE A 7 -40.02 -26.63 25.83
CA PHE A 7 -39.50 -25.64 24.89
C PHE A 7 -38.74 -26.36 23.76
N PHE A 8 -39.35 -26.45 22.59
CA PHE A 8 -38.66 -26.89 21.36
C PHE A 8 -37.74 -25.75 20.90
N LEU A 9 -36.43 -25.94 21.09
CA LEU A 9 -35.40 -25.03 20.59
C LEU A 9 -35.20 -25.32 19.10
N PHE A 10 -35.84 -24.50 18.25
CA PHE A 10 -35.69 -24.57 16.80
C PHE A 10 -34.29 -24.06 16.40
N LEU A 11 -33.35 -25.00 16.23
CA LEU A 11 -32.07 -24.72 15.57
C LEU A 11 -32.33 -24.54 14.07
N LEU A 12 -32.51 -23.30 13.64
CA LEU A 12 -32.49 -22.93 12.23
C LEU A 12 -31.05 -23.12 11.69
N PRO A 13 -30.83 -23.93 10.65
CA PRO A 13 -29.53 -24.01 10.00
C PRO A 13 -29.28 -22.68 9.30
N LEU A 14 -28.31 -21.90 9.81
CA LEU A 14 -27.80 -20.76 9.08
C LEU A 14 -27.24 -21.28 7.74
N PRO A 15 -27.66 -20.76 6.58
CA PRO A 15 -27.03 -21.13 5.33
C PRO A 15 -25.56 -20.73 5.43
N SER A 16 -24.67 -21.71 5.45
CA SER A 16 -23.23 -21.50 5.28
C SER A 16 -23.04 -20.87 3.91
N TYR A 17 -22.99 -19.53 3.86
CA TYR A 17 -22.64 -18.79 2.67
C TYR A 17 -21.21 -19.19 2.32
N ALA A 18 -21.03 -20.01 1.29
CA ALA A 18 -19.71 -20.35 0.79
C ALA A 18 -19.05 -19.04 0.34
N GLY A 19 -18.04 -18.59 1.08
CA GLY A 19 -17.36 -17.33 0.85
C GLY A 19 -16.83 -17.19 -0.59
N ASN A 20 -16.82 -15.96 -1.09
CA ASN A 20 -16.27 -15.63 -2.40
C ASN A 20 -14.73 -15.71 -2.42
N ILE A 21 -14.10 -15.49 -1.26
CA ILE A 21 -12.66 -15.54 -1.03
C ILE A 21 -12.20 -17.01 -0.96
N LYS A 22 -11.09 -17.31 -1.63
CA LYS A 22 -10.41 -18.61 -1.56
C LYS A 22 -9.27 -18.56 -0.54
N ASP A 23 -8.37 -17.60 -0.71
CA ASP A 23 -7.22 -17.34 0.13
C ASP A 23 -6.80 -15.87 -0.02
N THR A 24 -5.81 -15.50 0.78
CA THR A 24 -5.24 -14.15 0.78
C THR A 24 -3.79 -14.24 1.21
N ASP A 25 -2.91 -13.50 0.56
CA ASP A 25 -1.49 -13.49 0.88
C ASP A 25 -0.99 -12.07 1.22
N LEU A 26 0.21 -12.02 1.80
CA LEU A 26 0.93 -10.80 2.14
C LEU A 26 2.42 -11.08 2.01
N ILE A 27 3.11 -10.31 1.17
CA ILE A 27 4.51 -10.52 0.81
C ILE A 27 5.26 -9.19 0.91
N SER A 28 6.52 -9.22 1.38
CA SER A 28 7.41 -8.07 1.49
C SER A 28 8.71 -8.29 0.72
N SER A 29 9.27 -7.25 0.11
CA SER A 29 10.53 -7.34 -0.67
C SER A 29 11.74 -7.66 0.21
N ASN A 30 11.72 -7.18 1.44
CA ASN A 30 12.77 -7.29 2.43
C ASN A 30 12.18 -7.06 3.82
N ASN A 31 12.95 -7.43 4.85
CA ASN A 31 12.60 -7.20 6.25
C ASN A 31 13.71 -6.39 6.92
N PHE A 32 13.33 -5.51 7.83
CA PHE A 32 14.24 -4.70 8.62
C PHE A 32 13.69 -4.49 10.03
N PHE A 33 14.56 -4.08 10.95
CA PHE A 33 14.16 -3.70 12.30
C PHE A 33 14.53 -2.25 12.55
N LEU A 34 13.59 -1.49 13.09
CA LEU A 34 13.86 -0.17 13.61
C LEU A 34 14.69 -0.31 14.90
N PRO A 35 15.74 0.50 15.11
CA PRO A 35 16.45 0.55 16.36
C PRO A 35 15.50 0.87 17.51
N PRO A 36 15.68 0.27 18.70
CA PRO A 36 14.88 0.62 19.87
C PRO A 36 15.02 2.11 20.21
N ASN A 37 13.90 2.80 20.40
CA ASN A 37 13.88 4.21 20.79
C ASN A 37 12.76 4.48 21.81
N THR A 38 12.97 5.48 22.67
CA THR A 38 11.97 5.96 23.64
C THR A 38 11.07 7.05 23.06
N GLN A 39 11.46 7.68 21.95
CA GLN A 39 10.67 8.66 21.21
C GLN A 39 9.73 7.94 20.24
N GLN A 40 8.43 8.07 20.49
CA GLN A 40 7.39 7.38 19.72
C GLN A 40 6.52 8.38 18.93
N THR A 41 7.07 9.50 18.46
CA THR A 41 6.34 10.44 17.60
C THR A 41 6.50 10.05 16.13
N ILE A 42 5.40 10.08 15.38
CA ILE A 42 5.38 9.68 13.97
C ILE A 42 4.57 10.65 13.12
N PHE A 43 5.16 11.10 12.02
CA PHE A 43 4.43 11.79 10.96
C PHE A 43 4.10 10.78 9.86
N ILE A 44 2.86 10.78 9.39
CA ILE A 44 2.37 9.82 8.40
C ILE A 44 1.95 10.56 7.14
N GLN A 45 2.45 10.12 6.00
CA GLN A 45 1.94 10.51 4.70
C GLN A 45 1.63 9.25 3.88
N ALA A 46 0.34 8.94 3.76
CA ALA A 46 -0.15 7.88 2.90
C ALA A 46 -0.77 8.46 1.63
N ARG A 47 -0.43 7.90 0.47
CA ARG A 47 -0.96 8.30 -0.84
C ARG A 47 -1.34 7.08 -1.66
N ASN A 48 -2.11 7.33 -2.72
CA ASN A 48 -2.51 6.32 -3.70
C ASN A 48 -2.22 6.84 -5.11
N SER A 49 -1.35 6.15 -5.82
CA SER A 49 -0.95 6.40 -7.21
C SER A 49 -1.38 5.26 -8.15
N SER A 50 -2.23 4.35 -7.68
CA SER A 50 -2.73 3.21 -8.44
C SER A 50 -4.01 3.54 -9.24
N ASP A 51 -4.45 2.62 -10.09
CA ASP A 51 -5.67 2.81 -10.90
C ASP A 51 -6.95 2.79 -10.04
N ASN A 52 -6.99 2.02 -8.96
CA ASN A 52 -8.12 1.98 -8.04
C ASN A 52 -7.95 3.09 -6.99
N GLN A 53 -8.76 4.15 -7.07
CA GLN A 53 -8.69 5.29 -6.15
C GLN A 53 -9.44 5.06 -4.82
N GLU A 54 -10.21 3.99 -4.70
CA GLU A 54 -10.98 3.67 -3.48
C GLU A 54 -10.10 3.05 -2.37
N VAL A 55 -8.95 2.48 -2.74
CA VAL A 55 -8.02 1.90 -1.76
C VAL A 55 -7.29 3.00 -0.98
N SER A 56 -7.25 2.88 0.35
CA SER A 56 -6.56 3.85 1.20
C SER A 56 -6.05 3.22 2.51
N LEU A 57 -4.94 3.75 3.04
CA LEU A 57 -4.39 3.34 4.33
C LEU A 57 -4.96 4.19 5.49
N HIS A 58 -6.27 4.42 5.50
CA HIS A 58 -6.91 5.39 6.40
C HIS A 58 -6.86 4.98 7.89
N ASP A 59 -6.79 3.68 8.19
CA ASP A 59 -6.69 3.15 9.56
C ASP A 59 -5.25 3.05 10.07
N LEU A 60 -4.26 3.42 9.25
CA LEU A 60 -2.83 3.32 9.60
C LEU A 60 -2.47 4.13 10.86
N GLY A 61 -2.99 5.35 10.98
CA GLY A 61 -2.77 6.19 12.16
C GLY A 61 -3.30 5.53 13.44
N ALA A 62 -4.50 4.96 13.39
CA ALA A 62 -5.09 4.25 14.53
C ALA A 62 -4.27 3.00 14.93
N ARG A 63 -3.76 2.26 13.95
CA ARG A 63 -2.91 1.08 14.18
C ARG A 63 -1.58 1.45 14.83
N LEU A 64 -0.97 2.54 14.39
CA LEU A 64 0.28 3.05 14.97
C LEU A 64 0.06 3.59 16.38
N SER A 65 -1.05 4.30 16.63
CA SER A 65 -1.43 4.71 17.99
C SER A 65 -1.70 3.53 18.91
N ALA A 66 -2.31 2.44 18.43
CA ALA A 66 -2.46 1.21 19.21
C ALA A 66 -1.12 0.54 19.56
N LYS A 67 -0.05 0.83 18.82
CA LYS A 67 1.33 0.40 19.09
C LYS A 67 2.11 1.37 19.97
N GLY A 68 1.48 2.45 20.46
CA GLY A 68 2.08 3.44 21.34
C GLY A 68 2.67 4.66 20.65
N TYR A 69 2.52 4.79 19.33
CA TYR A 69 3.02 5.96 18.61
C TYR A 69 2.05 7.14 18.66
N GLN A 70 2.58 8.31 19.00
CA GLN A 70 1.87 9.57 18.89
C GLN A 70 1.97 10.09 17.46
N VAL A 71 0.84 10.10 16.74
CA VAL A 71 0.78 10.68 15.40
C VAL A 71 0.82 12.20 15.51
N VAL A 72 1.81 12.82 14.88
CA VAL A 72 2.00 14.27 14.83
C VAL A 72 1.75 14.80 13.42
N THR A 73 1.32 16.06 13.32
CA THR A 73 1.02 16.72 12.04
C THR A 73 2.21 17.47 11.45
N ASP A 74 3.18 17.84 12.29
CA ASP A 74 4.39 18.54 11.87
C ASP A 74 5.54 17.52 11.69
N PRO A 75 6.06 17.33 10.47
CA PRO A 75 7.15 16.40 10.22
C PRO A 75 8.42 16.75 10.99
N ASP A 76 8.66 18.02 11.35
CA ASP A 76 9.86 18.44 12.10
C ASP A 76 9.80 18.04 13.59
N SER A 77 8.60 17.70 14.08
CA SER A 77 8.37 17.23 15.45
C SER A 77 8.35 15.70 15.59
N ALA A 78 8.49 14.99 14.47
CA ALA A 78 8.36 13.55 14.40
C ALA A 78 9.71 12.84 14.48
N HIS A 79 9.84 11.87 15.37
CA HIS A 79 11.01 11.00 15.40
C HIS A 79 11.05 10.07 14.18
N TYR A 80 9.88 9.62 13.72
CA TYR A 80 9.74 8.85 12.49
C TYR A 80 8.90 9.58 11.45
N ILE A 81 9.41 9.64 10.22
CA ILE A 81 8.60 9.97 9.03
C ILE A 81 8.24 8.67 8.33
N LEU A 82 6.95 8.37 8.24
CA LEU A 82 6.40 7.25 7.49
C LEU A 82 5.75 7.74 6.20
N LEU A 83 6.33 7.36 5.07
CA LEU A 83 5.78 7.57 3.74
C LEU A 83 5.29 6.24 3.19
N ALA A 84 4.03 6.18 2.77
CA ALA A 84 3.45 5.00 2.14
C ALA A 84 2.72 5.42 0.86
N ASN A 85 2.99 4.75 -0.26
CA ASN A 85 2.31 5.00 -1.53
C ASN A 85 1.79 3.69 -2.11
N ILE A 86 0.48 3.59 -2.29
CA ILE A 86 -0.12 2.46 -3.03
C ILE A 86 0.16 2.70 -4.52
N VAL A 87 1.00 1.85 -5.11
CA VAL A 87 1.53 2.00 -6.49
C VAL A 87 0.78 1.13 -7.50
N TYR A 88 0.09 0.10 -7.04
CA TYR A 88 -0.70 -0.80 -7.88
C TYR A 88 -1.87 -1.35 -7.07
N CYS A 89 -3.03 -1.52 -7.69
CA CYS A 89 -4.20 -2.14 -7.08
C CYS A 89 -5.16 -2.55 -8.21
N ASN A 90 -5.03 -3.79 -8.69
CA ASN A 90 -5.78 -4.30 -9.83
C ASN A 90 -5.73 -5.84 -9.88
N ILE A 91 -6.39 -6.43 -10.89
CA ILE A 91 -6.28 -7.85 -11.23
C ILE A 91 -4.85 -8.16 -11.66
N THR A 92 -4.22 -9.13 -10.99
CA THR A 92 -2.87 -9.60 -11.29
C THR A 92 -2.84 -10.21 -12.69
N LYS A 93 -1.88 -9.78 -13.51
CA LYS A 93 -1.71 -10.32 -14.87
C LYS A 93 -0.84 -11.60 -14.81
N PRO A 94 -1.12 -12.62 -15.63
CA PRO A 94 -0.34 -13.87 -15.61
C PRO A 94 1.16 -13.69 -15.91
N ASP A 95 1.52 -12.69 -16.71
CA ASP A 95 2.90 -12.31 -17.06
C ASP A 95 3.59 -11.47 -15.97
N MET A 96 2.83 -11.02 -14.96
CA MET A 96 3.32 -10.18 -13.86
C MET A 96 2.73 -10.66 -12.53
N PRO A 97 3.26 -11.76 -11.97
CA PRO A 97 2.81 -12.27 -10.69
C PRO A 97 3.22 -11.32 -9.54
N VAL A 98 2.47 -11.38 -8.44
CA VAL A 98 2.65 -10.50 -7.26
C VAL A 98 4.06 -10.60 -6.70
N GLU A 99 4.62 -11.81 -6.66
CA GLU A 99 5.97 -12.10 -6.17
C GLU A 99 7.02 -11.36 -6.99
N ALA A 100 6.86 -11.28 -8.32
CA ALA A 100 7.80 -10.56 -9.17
C ALA A 100 7.72 -9.04 -8.96
N MET A 101 6.51 -8.51 -8.78
CA MET A 101 6.28 -7.09 -8.50
C MET A 101 6.88 -6.70 -7.14
N VAL A 102 6.77 -7.56 -6.13
CA VAL A 102 7.38 -7.35 -4.81
C VAL A 102 8.90 -7.52 -4.87
N ALA A 103 9.40 -8.58 -5.52
CA ALA A 103 10.83 -8.87 -5.61
C ALA A 103 11.62 -7.77 -6.35
N SER A 104 10.97 -6.97 -7.19
CA SER A 104 11.60 -5.80 -7.82
C SER A 104 12.00 -4.69 -6.83
N GLY A 105 11.44 -4.70 -5.61
CA GLY A 105 11.83 -3.82 -4.51
C GLY A 105 11.26 -2.41 -4.61
N TYR A 106 11.43 -1.63 -3.55
CA TYR A 106 10.92 -0.26 -3.41
C TYR A 106 11.33 0.64 -4.59
N GLY A 107 10.39 1.45 -5.09
CA GLY A 107 10.65 2.47 -6.12
C GLY A 107 11.01 1.94 -7.52
N SER A 108 11.10 0.62 -7.70
CA SER A 108 11.35 0.03 -9.01
C SER A 108 10.13 0.16 -9.93
N ALA A 109 10.40 0.37 -11.22
CA ALA A 109 9.38 0.33 -12.25
C ALA A 109 9.07 -1.13 -12.58
N PHE A 110 7.89 -1.61 -12.17
CA PHE A 110 7.33 -2.87 -12.67
C PHE A 110 6.20 -2.54 -13.64
N SER A 111 6.26 -3.13 -14.83
CA SER A 111 5.44 -2.75 -15.98
C SER A 111 3.96 -3.13 -15.84
N SER A 112 3.14 -2.23 -15.30
CA SER A 112 1.67 -2.29 -15.46
C SER A 112 1.16 -1.27 -16.48
N ALA A 113 1.94 -0.88 -17.49
CA ALA A 113 1.53 0.00 -18.61
C ALA A 113 0.95 1.39 -18.24
N MET A 114 0.73 1.73 -16.97
CA MET A 114 0.19 3.02 -16.54
C MET A 114 0.54 3.42 -15.10
N GLY A 115 1.53 2.78 -14.46
CA GLY A 115 2.11 3.24 -13.19
C GLY A 115 2.90 4.53 -13.40
N ALA A 116 2.22 5.66 -13.26
CA ALA A 116 2.63 7.01 -13.58
C ALA A 116 4.11 7.34 -13.24
N MET A 117 4.85 7.75 -14.27
CA MET A 117 5.76 8.91 -14.25
C MET A 117 6.57 9.10 -12.96
N GLN A 118 7.78 8.53 -12.88
CA GLN A 118 8.99 9.22 -12.39
C GLN A 118 8.87 10.17 -11.17
N GLY A 119 8.04 9.85 -10.17
CA GLY A 119 7.56 10.85 -9.20
C GLY A 119 8.11 10.73 -7.78
N LEU A 120 8.84 9.67 -7.44
CA LEU A 120 9.31 9.45 -6.06
C LEU A 120 10.83 9.47 -5.88
N THR A 121 11.61 9.41 -6.96
CA THR A 121 13.06 9.73 -6.90
C THR A 121 13.33 11.21 -6.61
N SER A 122 12.29 12.06 -6.57
CA SER A 122 12.37 13.47 -6.16
C SER A 122 12.00 13.73 -4.68
N MET A 123 11.56 12.73 -3.91
CA MET A 123 11.26 12.94 -2.48
C MET A 123 12.44 12.66 -1.54
N ALA A 124 13.52 12.03 -2.02
CA ALA A 124 14.75 11.84 -1.25
C ALA A 124 15.66 13.09 -1.21
N SER A 125 15.38 14.13 -2.00
CA SER A 125 16.23 15.34 -2.09
C SER A 125 15.71 16.55 -1.31
N MET A 126 14.68 16.40 -0.46
CA MET A 126 14.18 17.49 0.41
C MET A 126 14.74 17.48 1.85
N ALA A 127 15.66 16.57 2.19
CA ALA A 127 16.26 16.50 3.52
C ALA A 127 17.60 17.28 3.62
N GLY A 128 17.67 18.49 3.06
CA GLY A 128 18.87 19.34 3.13
C GLY A 128 18.55 20.84 3.17
N PRO A 129 19.32 21.66 3.91
CA PRO A 129 18.98 23.06 4.24
C PRO A 129 19.05 24.08 3.08
N TYR A 130 19.00 23.64 1.82
CA TYR A 130 18.99 24.49 0.63
C TYR A 130 17.88 24.13 -0.38
N GLY A 131 16.76 23.59 0.10
CA GLY A 131 15.58 23.29 -0.72
C GLY A 131 14.78 24.55 -1.09
N ALA A 132 15.33 25.41 -1.95
CA ALA A 132 14.59 26.49 -2.59
C ALA A 132 14.98 26.63 -4.06
N MET A 133 13.95 26.70 -4.91
CA MET A 133 13.97 27.02 -6.34
C MET A 133 14.21 25.85 -7.31
N GLY A 134 13.13 25.37 -7.94
CA GLY A 134 13.28 24.43 -9.06
C GLY A 134 12.00 23.76 -9.52
N GLY A 135 10.96 24.54 -9.81
CA GLY A 135 9.84 24.02 -10.59
C GLY A 135 10.32 23.56 -11.97
N ALA A 136 9.96 22.34 -12.35
CA ALA A 136 10.06 21.85 -13.72
C ALA A 136 8.70 21.30 -14.17
N ALA A 137 7.71 22.19 -14.16
CA ALA A 137 6.62 22.13 -15.11
C ALA A 137 7.09 22.84 -16.39
N ALA A 138 7.64 22.11 -17.36
CA ALA A 138 7.70 22.52 -18.77
C ALA A 138 8.35 21.44 -19.65
N SER A 139 7.70 21.20 -20.79
CA SER A 139 8.16 20.49 -21.99
C SER A 139 7.78 19.00 -22.11
N MET A 140 6.58 18.75 -22.63
CA MET A 140 6.36 17.90 -23.82
C MET A 140 4.96 18.15 -24.41
N GLY A 141 4.90 18.96 -25.48
CA GLY A 141 4.11 18.73 -26.69
C GLY A 141 2.57 18.83 -26.67
N LEU A 142 2.03 20.05 -26.77
CA LEU A 142 0.62 20.36 -27.09
C LEU A 142 0.25 20.19 -28.59
N SER A 143 0.82 19.22 -29.31
CA SER A 143 0.66 19.11 -30.77
C SER A 143 0.06 17.79 -31.29
N ALA A 144 -0.60 16.99 -30.44
CA ALA A 144 -1.25 15.73 -30.85
C ALA A 144 -2.78 15.68 -30.66
N ILE A 145 -3.46 16.84 -30.56
CA ILE A 145 -4.87 16.92 -30.12
C ILE A 145 -5.90 16.64 -31.24
N GLN A 146 -5.51 16.45 -32.50
CA GLN A 146 -6.49 16.28 -33.60
C GLN A 146 -6.75 14.84 -34.05
N GLY A 147 -6.12 13.82 -33.45
CA GLY A 147 -6.29 12.41 -33.85
C GLY A 147 -7.07 11.51 -32.88
N ILE A 148 -7.54 12.02 -31.74
CA ILE A 148 -7.97 11.18 -30.61
C ILE A 148 -9.51 11.06 -30.50
N SER A 149 -10.27 11.86 -31.25
CA SER A 149 -11.75 11.80 -31.20
C SER A 149 -12.33 10.49 -31.76
N ASP A 150 -11.64 9.83 -32.69
CA ASP A 150 -12.14 8.60 -33.33
C ASP A 150 -11.78 7.30 -32.57
N LEU A 151 -10.96 7.38 -31.51
CA LEU A 151 -10.61 6.20 -30.70
C LEU A 151 -11.57 5.97 -29.52
N PHE A 152 -12.43 6.94 -29.20
CA PHE A 152 -13.29 6.90 -28.01
C PHE A 152 -14.75 6.46 -28.29
N SER A 153 -15.05 5.99 -29.50
CA SER A 153 -16.40 5.50 -29.89
C SER A 153 -16.52 3.98 -30.04
N SER A 154 -15.59 3.18 -29.52
CA SER A 154 -15.86 1.76 -29.32
C SER A 154 -16.64 1.57 -28.02
N SER A 155 -17.97 1.50 -28.18
CA SER A 155 -18.89 0.86 -27.25
C SER A 155 -18.39 -0.55 -26.91
N GLN A 156 -17.48 -0.65 -25.94
CA GLN A 156 -16.92 -1.90 -25.46
C GLN A 156 -17.84 -2.42 -24.38
N SER A 157 -18.76 -3.31 -24.76
CA SER A 157 -19.43 -4.21 -23.82
C SER A 157 -18.37 -4.76 -22.87
N ALA A 158 -18.48 -4.46 -21.58
CA ALA A 158 -17.51 -4.92 -20.59
C ALA A 158 -17.32 -6.43 -20.77
N PRO A 159 -16.09 -6.92 -20.97
CA PRO A 159 -15.84 -8.35 -21.13
C PRO A 159 -16.41 -9.11 -19.92
N PRO A 160 -16.92 -10.34 -20.11
CA PRO A 160 -17.41 -11.15 -18.99
C PRO A 160 -16.28 -11.27 -17.95
N MET A 161 -16.58 -10.94 -16.69
CA MET A 161 -15.60 -11.00 -15.62
C MET A 161 -15.08 -12.44 -15.49
N PRO A 162 -13.75 -12.65 -15.41
CA PRO A 162 -13.19 -13.99 -15.28
C PRO A 162 -13.61 -14.62 -13.95
N ASP A 163 -13.81 -15.94 -13.98
CA ASP A 163 -13.83 -16.76 -12.77
C ASP A 163 -12.38 -16.99 -12.32
N ASP A 164 -12.15 -17.13 -11.02
CA ASP A 164 -10.84 -17.35 -10.40
C ASP A 164 -9.83 -16.22 -10.62
N VAL A 165 -10.06 -15.10 -9.92
CA VAL A 165 -9.32 -13.86 -10.10
C VAL A 165 -8.41 -13.63 -8.91
N ASN A 166 -7.12 -13.41 -9.14
CA ASN A 166 -6.25 -12.80 -8.14
C ASN A 166 -6.29 -11.27 -8.29
N TYR A 167 -6.69 -10.58 -7.24
CA TYR A 167 -6.66 -9.12 -7.17
C TYR A 167 -5.63 -8.72 -6.12
N ALA A 168 -4.70 -7.84 -6.49
CA ALA A 168 -3.56 -7.50 -5.65
C ALA A 168 -3.38 -5.99 -5.55
N CYS A 169 -2.94 -5.52 -4.39
CA CYS A 169 -2.55 -4.14 -4.16
C CYS A 169 -1.15 -4.09 -3.55
N ILE A 170 -0.33 -3.17 -4.04
CA ILE A 170 1.09 -3.04 -3.72
C ILE A 170 1.33 -1.64 -3.19
N ALA A 171 2.05 -1.55 -2.08
CA ALA A 171 2.46 -0.31 -1.47
C ALA A 171 3.97 -0.26 -1.28
N ASP A 172 4.56 0.85 -1.71
CA ASP A 172 5.92 1.23 -1.38
C ASP A 172 5.92 1.98 -0.05
N VAL A 173 6.79 1.55 0.87
CA VAL A 173 6.91 2.07 2.22
C VAL A 173 8.32 2.54 2.47
N GLN A 174 8.45 3.77 2.97
CA GLN A 174 9.68 4.32 3.49
C GLN A 174 9.47 4.82 4.92
N ILE A 175 10.36 4.42 5.81
CA ILE A 175 10.46 4.92 7.18
C ILE A 175 11.79 5.63 7.30
N THR A 176 11.76 6.88 7.72
CA THR A 176 12.97 7.66 8.01
C THR A 176 13.00 7.99 9.50
N GLU A 177 14.08 7.61 10.17
CA GLU A 177 14.38 7.99 11.54
C GLU A 177 15.06 9.37 11.54
N GLN A 178 14.40 10.38 12.10
CA GLN A 178 14.99 11.69 12.32
C GLN A 178 15.93 11.62 13.53
N ARG A 179 17.24 11.60 13.29
CA ARG A 179 18.22 11.62 14.38
C ARG A 179 18.50 13.02 14.87
N THR A 180 18.17 13.30 16.14
CA THR A 180 18.82 14.33 16.95
C THR A 180 20.07 13.74 17.65
N GLY A 181 21.16 13.46 16.92
CA GLY A 181 22.43 13.02 17.54
C GLY A 181 23.34 12.12 16.69
N GLN A 182 24.64 12.09 17.05
CA GLN A 182 25.71 11.35 16.35
C GLN A 182 25.52 9.82 16.38
N LEU A 183 25.87 9.18 15.25
CA LEU A 183 25.89 7.72 15.06
C LEU A 183 26.66 6.99 16.18
N PRO A 184 26.11 5.91 16.77
CA PRO A 184 26.90 4.96 17.52
C PRO A 184 27.97 4.34 16.62
N THR A 185 29.23 4.42 17.03
CA THR A 185 30.38 3.85 16.33
C THR A 185 30.23 2.32 16.27
N GLY A 186 29.87 1.77 15.09
CA GLY A 186 29.85 0.31 14.88
C GLY A 186 28.81 -0.25 13.91
N MET A 187 27.79 0.52 13.51
CA MET A 187 26.84 0.07 12.49
C MET A 187 27.45 0.26 11.09
N LYS A 188 27.86 -0.85 10.47
CA LYS A 188 28.24 -0.88 9.06
C LYS A 188 26.98 -0.63 8.23
N ALA A 189 26.95 0.47 7.50
CA ALA A 189 25.99 0.67 6.43
C ALA A 189 26.16 -0.47 5.42
N GLY A 190 25.11 -1.27 5.25
CA GLY A 190 25.00 -2.18 4.11
C GLY A 190 25.07 -1.36 2.83
N THR A 191 25.67 -1.92 1.79
CA THR A 191 25.91 -1.28 0.50
C THR A 191 24.64 -0.61 -0.05
N GLY A 192 24.57 0.73 0.02
CA GLY A 192 23.62 1.56 -0.74
C GLY A 192 22.44 2.19 0.01
N GLU A 193 22.20 1.87 1.28
CA GLU A 193 21.10 2.48 2.06
C GLU A 193 21.60 3.65 2.93
N GLU A 194 20.92 4.79 2.85
CA GLU A 194 21.22 5.93 3.72
C GLU A 194 20.92 5.57 5.19
N PRO A 195 21.85 5.80 6.13
CA PRO A 195 21.63 5.47 7.53
C PRO A 195 20.37 6.13 8.09
N GLY A 196 19.46 5.32 8.66
CA GLY A 196 18.19 5.81 9.20
C GLY A 196 17.04 5.86 8.19
N VAL A 197 17.26 5.43 6.94
CA VAL A 197 16.20 5.20 5.95
C VAL A 197 15.97 3.71 5.79
N TYR A 198 14.72 3.28 5.91
CA TYR A 198 14.28 1.90 5.79
C TYR A 198 13.20 1.83 4.72
N GLN A 199 13.40 1.01 3.70
CA GLN A 199 12.48 0.90 2.57
C GLN A 199 12.04 -0.55 2.37
N THR A 200 10.77 -0.76 2.04
CA THR A 200 10.23 -2.06 1.64
C THR A 200 9.05 -1.87 0.71
N ARG A 201 8.83 -2.84 -0.17
CA ARG A 201 7.62 -2.99 -0.97
C ARG A 201 6.78 -4.10 -0.37
N LEU A 202 5.52 -3.80 -0.11
CA LEU A 202 4.52 -4.73 0.41
C LEU A 202 3.50 -5.01 -0.69
N ALA A 203 3.10 -6.27 -0.86
CA ALA A 203 1.92 -6.62 -1.62
C ALA A 203 0.97 -7.46 -0.77
N ALA A 204 -0.31 -7.15 -0.87
CA ALA A 204 -1.37 -8.01 -0.39
C ALA A 204 -2.25 -8.39 -1.57
N ASP A 205 -2.68 -9.63 -1.62
CA ASP A 205 -3.54 -10.13 -2.67
C ASP A 205 -4.61 -11.08 -2.13
N VAL A 206 -5.66 -11.26 -2.93
CA VAL A 206 -6.84 -12.05 -2.58
C VAL A 206 -7.30 -12.81 -3.81
N HIS A 207 -7.36 -14.13 -3.71
CA HIS A 207 -8.00 -14.92 -4.75
C HIS A 207 -9.49 -15.03 -4.48
N GLN A 208 -10.27 -14.67 -5.49
CA GLN A 208 -11.73 -14.75 -5.45
C GLN A 208 -12.25 -15.70 -6.50
N LYS A 209 -13.30 -16.45 -6.16
CA LYS A 209 -14.04 -17.28 -7.12
C LYS A 209 -14.62 -16.42 -8.24
N LYS A 210 -15.15 -15.26 -7.89
CA LYS A 210 -15.63 -14.22 -8.82
C LYS A 210 -15.13 -12.87 -8.34
N LEU A 211 -14.69 -12.02 -9.27
CA LEU A 211 -14.23 -10.69 -8.91
C LEU A 211 -15.35 -9.90 -8.22
N LYS A 212 -15.08 -9.50 -6.98
CA LYS A 212 -15.83 -8.49 -6.24
C LYS A 212 -14.85 -7.46 -5.73
N GLU A 213 -14.56 -6.47 -6.57
CA GLU A 213 -13.53 -5.47 -6.34
C GLU A 213 -13.72 -4.72 -5.01
N ALA A 214 -14.95 -4.38 -4.63
CA ALA A 214 -15.22 -3.72 -3.34
C ALA A 214 -14.88 -4.61 -2.12
N GLU A 215 -15.17 -5.92 -2.20
CA GLU A 215 -14.81 -6.89 -1.16
C GLU A 215 -13.29 -7.06 -1.08
N ALA A 216 -12.63 -7.18 -2.24
CA ALA A 216 -11.18 -7.27 -2.33
C ALA A 216 -10.50 -6.01 -1.78
N THR A 217 -10.90 -4.83 -2.26
CA THR A 217 -10.34 -3.53 -1.86
C THR A 217 -10.36 -3.34 -0.34
N LEU A 218 -11.50 -3.66 0.30
CA LEU A 218 -11.65 -3.56 1.75
C LEU A 218 -10.69 -4.49 2.51
N LEU A 219 -10.49 -5.72 2.04
CA LEU A 219 -9.58 -6.66 2.68
C LEU A 219 -8.13 -6.26 2.47
N LEU A 220 -7.77 -5.85 1.26
CA LEU A 220 -6.40 -5.53 0.90
C LEU A 220 -5.93 -4.24 1.57
N GLN A 221 -6.77 -3.22 1.67
CA GLN A 221 -6.40 -2.00 2.39
C GLN A 221 -6.13 -2.28 3.87
N GLN A 222 -6.94 -3.13 4.51
CA GLN A 222 -6.75 -3.52 5.91
C GLN A 222 -5.46 -4.32 6.10
N LYS A 223 -5.18 -5.26 5.19
CA LYS A 223 -3.96 -6.07 5.19
C LYS A 223 -2.71 -5.23 4.98
N LEU A 224 -2.70 -4.37 3.96
CA LEU A 224 -1.58 -3.47 3.69
C LEU A 224 -1.35 -2.53 4.87
N SER A 225 -2.39 -1.89 5.40
CA SER A 225 -2.26 -1.00 6.55
C SER A 225 -1.74 -1.72 7.80
N ALA A 226 -2.21 -2.95 8.06
CA ALA A 226 -1.69 -3.81 9.12
C ALA A 226 -0.20 -4.14 8.91
N ALA A 227 0.19 -4.46 7.69
CA ALA A 227 1.57 -4.79 7.32
C ALA A 227 2.50 -3.58 7.48
N VAL A 228 2.09 -2.40 7.02
CA VAL A 228 2.84 -1.14 7.21
C VAL A 228 3.07 -0.88 8.69
N ALA A 229 2.00 -0.92 9.50
CA ALA A 229 2.10 -0.75 10.95
C ALA A 229 2.92 -1.86 11.64
N GLY A 230 3.02 -3.05 11.03
CA GLY A 230 3.81 -4.17 11.52
C GLY A 230 5.32 -3.94 11.55
N ASN A 231 5.82 -2.94 10.81
CA ASN A 231 7.24 -2.54 10.82
C ASN A 231 7.64 -1.72 12.07
N PHE A 232 6.66 -1.38 12.93
CA PHE A 232 6.81 -0.59 14.16
C PHE A 232 6.40 -1.39 15.40
#